data_AF-A0A7C5Y515-F1
#
_entry.id   AF-A0A7C5Y515-F1
#
_cell.length_a   1.000
_cell.length_b   1.000
_cell.length_c   1.000
_cell.angle_alpha   90.00
_cell.angle_beta   90.00
_cell.angle_gamma   90.00
#
_symmetry.space_group_name_H-M   'P 1'
#
loop_
_entity.id
_entity.type
_entity.pdbx_description
1 polymer ?
#
loop_
_entity_poly.entity_id
_entity_poly.type
_entity_poly.pdbx_seq_one_letter_code
_entity_poly.pdbx_strand_id
1 'polypeptide(L)'
;MTSRRRGVDPSILQLLVKIPLTLTGVLVALVLVSLVSGGFVIYANHVAVVLVSEPLLPLVVKVLVILTACIPVTYLLRKVPLGFLKGFVSTLFALFTLYALVRLLEYLVVVLVTMSIVVSILHYRTRYRGLVHPVKLSVLKLYLLLVPLLAVYVALSLYVPVISSQYIELVELDKPIEVNAFKRLVPLTTAYTHATSRLQVATHRIHPEEGSVYFTSGRSVYSWIIEPSGFWNEITKSPIGLVLVYGDTYPLQVEVILKETTWGLRNTRFRGLFFDSLYRQVVIHTGLQYEPLLESSVEIVYNEEILLLVPVVKWERGLLHSIPLLHGYVVVHEDGSMEFIPASDVSRDPRFRDLPLVPGVLARKWAELKRYHAGFIEFYFHHNTYVIRDVGGTPQPYLLVDSRDKAWWVLVAETPGDSPSAKYIMYIDPSNVKPVIYVYTLPTPVIGISRVESYVKQHYPLLDWDQLVVEEPALVIVNETMYWKVSVTTRDRGELVFIALVDAETGYVVSIDLSSWDVELAGELTAERALDMLVKRVVVEYERAFIEVRIRYLEEHIKELKSILDQLESELEDLKRRLK
;
A
#
# COMPACT_ATOMS: atom_id res chain seq x y z
N MET A 1 -5.95 51.39 -46.38
CA MET A 1 -4.83 51.99 -45.62
C MET A 1 -5.30 53.39 -45.22
N THR A 2 -5.52 53.74 -43.96
CA THR A 2 -4.57 53.80 -42.84
C THR A 2 -5.28 53.52 -41.51
N SER A 3 -4.56 52.86 -40.59
CA SER A 3 -5.10 52.22 -39.39
C SER A 3 -5.39 53.20 -38.26
N ARG A 4 -6.63 53.21 -37.76
CA ARG A 4 -7.01 53.81 -36.47
C ARG A 4 -6.45 52.94 -35.34
N ARG A 5 -5.36 53.38 -34.72
CA ARG A 5 -4.96 52.90 -33.39
C ARG A 5 -6.02 53.40 -32.37
N ARG A 6 -6.83 52.49 -31.84
CA ARG A 6 -7.63 52.77 -30.63
C ARG A 6 -6.64 52.99 -29.48
N GLY A 7 -6.52 54.24 -29.05
CA GLY A 7 -5.78 54.59 -27.85
C GLY A 7 -6.44 53.91 -26.65
N VAL A 8 -5.64 53.17 -25.88
CA VAL A 8 -6.05 52.61 -24.59
C VAL A 8 -6.36 53.77 -23.66
N ASP A 9 -7.52 53.72 -23.02
CA ASP A 9 -8.01 54.75 -22.10
C ASP A 9 -7.02 54.92 -20.92
N PRO A 10 -6.43 56.12 -20.70
CA PRO A 10 -5.45 56.37 -19.64
C PRO A 10 -6.00 56.15 -18.22
N SER A 11 -7.32 56.06 -18.05
CA SER A 11 -7.96 55.70 -16.78
C SER A 11 -7.69 54.26 -16.34
N ILE A 12 -7.48 53.33 -17.29
CA ILE A 12 -7.14 51.92 -17.01
C ILE A 12 -5.69 51.80 -16.52
N LEU A 13 -4.78 52.60 -17.07
CA LEU A 13 -3.37 52.66 -16.65
C LEU A 13 -3.21 53.29 -15.27
N GLN A 14 -4.04 54.27 -14.89
CA GLN A 14 -4.02 54.84 -13.54
C GLN A 14 -4.60 53.90 -12.47
N LEU A 15 -5.48 52.96 -12.83
CA LEU A 15 -5.97 51.93 -11.92
C LEU A 15 -4.87 50.90 -11.56
N LEU A 16 -3.99 50.57 -12.50
CA LEU A 16 -2.85 49.67 -12.29
C LEU A 16 -1.75 50.28 -11.40
N VAL A 17 -1.60 51.61 -11.37
CA VAL A 17 -0.59 52.33 -10.56
C VAL A 17 -0.98 52.43 -9.07
N LYS A 18 -2.23 52.13 -8.70
CA LYS A 18 -2.72 52.15 -7.31
C LYS A 18 -2.77 50.77 -6.65
N ILE A 19 -2.15 49.75 -7.22
CA ILE A 19 -2.00 48.47 -6.53
C ILE A 19 -0.95 48.66 -5.42
N PRO A 20 -1.30 48.50 -4.14
CA PRO A 20 -0.32 48.66 -3.07
C PRO A 20 0.79 47.62 -3.23
N LEU A 21 2.06 48.03 -3.10
CA LEU A 21 3.25 47.17 -3.30
C LEU A 21 3.16 45.83 -2.53
N THR A 22 2.45 45.81 -1.40
CA THR A 22 2.16 44.61 -0.62
C THR A 22 1.30 43.60 -1.37
N LEU A 23 0.26 44.04 -2.09
CA LEU A 23 -0.61 43.20 -2.90
C LEU A 23 0.16 42.60 -4.08
N THR A 24 1.07 43.37 -4.68
CA THR A 24 1.97 42.88 -5.74
C THR A 24 2.88 41.77 -5.22
N GLY A 25 3.41 41.90 -3.99
CA GLY A 25 4.20 40.84 -3.35
C GLY A 25 3.42 39.56 -3.06
N VAL A 26 2.16 39.68 -2.64
CA VAL A 26 1.24 38.54 -2.45
C VAL A 26 0.97 37.85 -3.79
N LEU A 27 0.63 38.64 -4.82
CA LEU A 27 0.31 38.13 -6.15
C LEU A 27 1.49 37.37 -6.77
N VAL A 28 2.71 37.91 -6.67
CA VAL A 28 3.92 37.24 -7.17
C VAL A 28 4.20 35.94 -6.43
N ALA A 29 4.03 35.90 -5.10
CA ALA A 29 4.20 34.67 -4.33
C ALA A 29 3.17 33.59 -4.75
N LEU A 30 1.90 33.96 -4.88
CA LEU A 30 0.84 33.05 -5.31
C LEU A 30 1.06 32.57 -6.76
N VAL A 31 1.48 33.46 -7.66
CA VAL A 31 1.77 33.14 -9.06
C VAL A 31 2.99 32.23 -9.19
N LEU A 32 4.05 32.43 -8.41
CA LEU A 32 5.20 31.52 -8.39
C LEU A 32 4.80 30.14 -7.87
N VAL A 33 3.99 30.09 -6.81
CA VAL A 33 3.47 28.83 -6.25
C VAL A 33 2.55 28.14 -7.26
N SER A 34 1.71 28.88 -8.00
CA SER A 34 0.83 28.30 -9.02
C SER A 34 1.58 27.85 -10.28
N LEU A 35 2.58 28.63 -10.75
CA LEU A 35 3.38 28.35 -11.94
C LEU A 35 4.26 27.12 -11.77
N VAL A 36 4.84 26.94 -10.58
CA VAL A 36 5.69 25.79 -10.26
C VAL A 36 4.89 24.50 -10.15
N SER A 37 3.55 24.56 -10.00
CA SER A 37 2.83 23.37 -9.53
C SER A 37 1.54 22.99 -10.24
N GLY A 38 0.71 23.91 -10.75
CA GLY A 38 -0.75 23.59 -10.84
C GLY A 38 -1.33 23.02 -9.53
N GLY A 39 -0.56 23.12 -8.47
CA GLY A 39 -0.60 22.32 -7.27
C GLY A 39 -0.98 23.18 -6.09
N PHE A 40 -1.49 24.40 -6.31
CA PHE A 40 -2.35 25.03 -5.30
C PHE A 40 -3.56 24.12 -5.00
N VAL A 41 -4.15 23.49 -6.03
CA VAL A 41 -5.26 22.53 -5.84
C VAL A 41 -4.79 21.29 -5.10
N ILE A 42 -3.68 20.68 -5.54
CA ILE A 42 -3.08 19.49 -4.91
C ILE A 42 -2.70 19.79 -3.46
N TYR A 43 -2.06 20.93 -3.22
CA TYR A 43 -1.69 21.41 -1.91
C TYR A 43 -2.91 21.69 -1.02
N ALA A 44 -3.92 22.40 -1.54
CA ALA A 44 -5.16 22.66 -0.83
C ALA A 44 -5.91 21.36 -0.50
N ASN A 45 -5.85 20.38 -1.39
CA ASN A 45 -6.38 19.05 -1.17
C ASN A 45 -5.61 18.32 -0.06
N HIS A 46 -4.28 18.26 -0.09
CA HIS A 46 -3.52 17.66 1.02
C HIS A 46 -3.84 18.30 2.37
N VAL A 47 -3.93 19.63 2.42
CA VAL A 47 -4.34 20.36 3.62
C VAL A 47 -5.75 19.97 4.04
N ALA A 48 -6.72 19.99 3.12
CA ALA A 48 -8.11 19.67 3.42
C ALA A 48 -8.29 18.20 3.84
N VAL A 49 -7.62 17.27 3.17
CA VAL A 49 -7.54 15.84 3.53
C VAL A 49 -7.01 15.70 4.95
N VAL A 50 -5.92 16.36 5.33
CA VAL A 50 -5.43 16.33 6.72
C VAL A 50 -6.46 16.90 7.71
N LEU A 51 -7.11 18.01 7.34
CA LEU A 51 -8.15 18.61 8.17
C LEU A 51 -9.37 17.71 8.36
N VAL A 52 -9.71 16.82 7.44
CA VAL A 52 -10.86 15.91 7.56
C VAL A 52 -10.51 14.50 8.03
N SER A 53 -9.26 14.08 7.82
CA SER A 53 -8.73 12.77 8.24
C SER A 53 -8.24 12.76 9.68
N GLU A 54 -7.89 13.91 10.27
CA GLU A 54 -7.55 13.96 11.68
C GLU A 54 -8.80 14.07 12.57
N PRO A 55 -8.84 13.35 13.70
CA PRO A 55 -9.87 13.55 14.71
C PRO A 55 -9.84 14.97 15.27
N LEU A 56 -10.98 15.45 15.75
CA LEU A 56 -11.16 16.86 16.11
C LEU A 56 -10.22 17.33 17.23
N LEU A 57 -10.02 16.53 18.28
CA LEU A 57 -9.20 16.95 19.42
C LEU A 57 -7.69 17.04 19.08
N PRO A 58 -7.04 15.99 18.51
CA PRO A 58 -5.67 16.09 18.01
C PRO A 58 -5.48 17.26 17.05
N LEU A 59 -6.44 17.49 16.14
CA LEU A 59 -6.37 18.59 15.19
C LEU A 59 -6.39 19.96 15.89
N VAL A 60 -7.30 20.17 16.85
CA VAL A 60 -7.34 21.43 17.63
C VAL A 60 -6.02 21.65 18.37
N VAL A 61 -5.48 20.62 19.02
CA VAL A 61 -4.18 20.72 19.71
C VAL A 61 -3.06 21.00 18.71
N LYS A 62 -3.05 20.34 17.55
CA LYS A 62 -2.09 20.58 16.45
C LYS A 62 -2.12 22.04 15.98
N VAL A 63 -3.31 22.58 15.74
CA VAL A 63 -3.50 23.98 15.37
C VAL A 63 -2.98 24.90 16.46
N LEU A 64 -3.26 24.61 17.74
CA LEU A 64 -2.73 25.40 18.86
C LEU A 64 -1.20 25.35 18.93
N VAL A 65 -0.58 24.19 18.67
CA VAL A 65 0.89 24.04 18.61
C VAL A 65 1.45 24.92 17.50
N ILE A 66 0.87 24.85 16.31
CA ILE A 66 1.29 25.65 15.14
C ILE A 66 1.12 27.15 15.42
N LEU A 67 -0.04 27.57 15.93
CA LEU A 67 -0.30 28.97 16.26
C LEU A 67 0.70 29.50 17.29
N THR A 68 0.96 28.73 18.35
CA THR A 68 1.94 29.08 19.38
C THR A 68 3.35 29.20 18.80
N ALA A 69 3.74 28.23 17.96
CA ALA A 69 5.03 28.23 17.26
C ALA A 69 5.18 29.42 16.29
N CYS A 70 4.08 29.95 15.74
CA CYS A 70 4.09 31.09 14.82
C CYS A 70 4.18 32.47 15.50
N ILE A 71 3.93 32.59 16.81
CA ILE A 71 3.95 33.87 17.54
C ILE A 71 5.27 34.66 17.36
N PRO A 72 6.47 34.06 17.47
CA PRO A 72 7.74 34.76 17.29
C PRO A 72 7.97 35.24 15.86
N VAL A 73 7.58 34.42 14.89
CA VAL A 73 7.75 34.74 13.47
C VAL A 73 6.81 35.87 13.08
N THR A 74 5.54 35.83 13.51
CA THR A 74 4.59 36.94 13.31
C THR A 74 5.06 38.23 13.99
N TYR A 75 5.68 38.14 15.17
CA TYR A 75 6.31 39.29 15.83
C TYR A 75 7.47 39.88 15.00
N LEU A 76 8.32 39.04 14.40
CA LEU A 76 9.40 39.47 13.51
C LEU A 76 8.86 40.09 12.22
N LEU A 77 7.84 39.47 11.59
CA LEU A 77 7.19 39.97 10.39
C LEU A 77 6.55 41.35 10.58
N ARG A 78 6.04 41.65 11.79
CA ARG A 78 5.54 43.00 12.12
C ARG A 78 6.62 44.07 12.05
N LYS A 79 7.89 43.73 12.28
CA LYS A 79 9.02 44.65 12.23
C LYS A 79 9.60 44.86 10.82
N VAL A 80 9.16 44.06 9.84
CA VAL A 80 9.54 44.25 8.43
C VAL A 80 8.80 45.49 7.89
N PRO A 81 9.49 46.43 7.23
CA PRO A 81 8.86 47.63 6.67
C PRO A 81 7.76 47.27 5.67
N LEU A 82 6.68 48.06 5.63
CA LEU A 82 5.56 47.89 4.71
C LEU A 82 6.04 48.03 3.25
N GLY A 83 5.82 47.00 2.43
CA GLY A 83 6.22 46.98 1.03
C GLY A 83 6.14 45.58 0.41
N PHE A 84 6.67 45.43 -0.80
CA PHE A 84 6.67 44.17 -1.57
C PHE A 84 7.22 42.99 -0.76
N LEU A 85 8.38 43.17 -0.11
CA LEU A 85 9.04 42.13 0.69
C LEU A 85 8.17 41.64 1.84
N LYS A 86 7.42 42.53 2.50
CA LYS A 86 6.51 42.15 3.59
C LYS A 86 5.36 41.30 3.07
N GLY A 87 4.73 41.69 1.94
CA GLY A 87 3.67 40.92 1.30
C GLY A 87 4.14 39.53 0.88
N PHE A 88 5.29 39.48 0.19
CA PHE A 88 5.91 38.23 -0.28
C PHE A 88 6.25 37.27 0.87
N VAL A 89 7.01 37.73 1.87
CA VAL A 89 7.43 36.89 3.01
C VAL A 89 6.22 36.47 3.86
N SER A 90 5.22 37.33 4.05
CA SER A 90 4.00 36.96 4.80
C SER A 90 3.18 35.87 4.09
N THR A 91 3.14 35.90 2.75
CA THR A 91 2.42 34.90 1.94
C THR A 91 3.15 33.56 1.97
N LEU A 92 4.48 33.57 1.79
CA LEU A 92 5.28 32.36 1.95
C LEU A 92 5.17 31.79 3.35
N PHE A 93 5.23 32.64 4.38
CA PHE A 93 5.06 32.19 5.76
C PHE A 93 3.69 31.54 5.97
N ALA A 94 2.59 32.15 5.48
CA ALA A 94 1.26 31.56 5.58
C ALA A 94 1.16 30.20 4.88
N LEU A 95 1.76 30.06 3.69
CA LEU A 95 1.84 28.78 2.98
C LEU A 95 2.70 27.75 3.73
N PHE A 96 3.81 28.15 4.34
CA PHE A 96 4.60 27.25 5.17
C PHE A 96 3.86 26.84 6.46
N THR A 97 3.14 27.76 7.10
CA THR A 97 2.30 27.46 8.27
C THR A 97 1.15 26.51 7.90
N LEU A 98 0.57 26.66 6.72
CA LEU A 98 -0.45 25.76 6.21
C LEU A 98 0.15 24.41 5.78
N TYR A 99 1.41 24.38 5.31
CA TYR A 99 2.16 23.14 5.07
C TYR A 99 2.52 22.43 6.39
N ALA A 100 2.72 23.18 7.48
CA ALA A 100 2.92 22.63 8.81
C ALA A 100 1.73 21.82 9.32
N LEU A 101 0.51 22.11 8.83
CA LEU A 101 -0.65 21.27 9.10
C LEU A 101 -0.48 19.89 8.48
N VAL A 102 0.24 19.75 7.38
CA VAL A 102 0.51 18.45 6.76
C VAL A 102 1.71 17.76 7.42
N ARG A 103 2.81 18.46 7.66
CA ARG A 103 4.07 17.89 8.19
C ARG A 103 4.55 18.60 9.46
N LEU A 104 3.81 18.43 10.56
CA LEU A 104 4.06 19.12 11.83
C LEU A 104 5.48 18.90 12.35
N LEU A 105 6.00 17.67 12.31
CA LEU A 105 7.28 17.34 12.94
C LEU A 105 8.48 17.93 12.18
N GLU A 106 8.45 17.87 10.84
CA GLU A 106 9.43 18.55 9.98
C GLU A 106 9.39 20.08 10.19
N TYR A 107 8.18 20.64 10.26
CA TYR A 107 8.00 22.06 10.53
C TYR A 107 8.49 22.46 11.93
N LEU A 108 8.23 21.64 12.95
CA LEU A 108 8.63 21.92 14.32
C LEU A 108 10.15 21.91 14.46
N VAL A 109 10.87 21.01 13.75
CA VAL A 109 12.33 21.04 13.66
C VAL A 109 12.80 22.34 13.02
N VAL A 110 12.20 22.77 11.91
CA VAL A 110 12.55 24.05 11.26
C VAL A 110 12.26 25.23 12.18
N VAL A 111 11.14 25.24 12.90
CA VAL A 111 10.82 26.30 13.87
C VAL A 111 11.78 26.29 15.05
N LEU A 112 12.11 25.12 15.61
CA LEU A 112 13.06 25.01 16.71
C LEU A 112 14.46 25.46 16.29
N VAL A 113 14.91 25.13 15.09
CA VAL A 113 16.20 25.56 14.52
C VAL A 113 16.20 27.07 14.26
N THR A 114 15.18 27.59 13.57
CA THR A 114 15.07 29.04 13.30
C THR A 114 14.95 29.84 14.60
N MET A 115 14.21 29.33 15.58
CA MET A 115 14.12 29.92 16.91
C MET A 115 15.45 29.86 17.66
N SER A 116 16.20 28.76 17.57
CA SER A 116 17.54 28.64 18.16
C SER A 116 18.51 29.64 17.54
N ILE A 117 18.43 29.85 16.22
CA ILE A 117 19.19 30.87 15.49
C ILE A 117 18.77 32.28 15.94
N VAL A 118 17.47 32.57 16.00
CA VAL A 118 16.94 33.88 16.45
C VAL A 118 17.36 34.16 17.90
N VAL A 119 17.27 33.18 18.80
CA VAL A 119 17.72 33.26 20.18
C VAL A 119 19.23 33.48 20.25
N SER A 120 20.02 32.80 19.41
CA SER A 120 21.48 32.99 19.33
C SER A 120 21.84 34.40 18.85
N ILE A 121 21.15 34.92 17.82
CA ILE A 121 21.32 36.28 17.30
C ILE A 121 20.90 37.31 18.36
N LEU A 122 19.79 37.09 19.06
CA LEU A 122 19.33 37.94 20.14
C LEU A 122 20.28 37.88 21.35
N HIS A 123 20.83 36.71 21.69
CA HIS A 123 21.81 36.54 22.76
C HIS A 123 23.12 37.28 22.44
N TYR A 124 23.62 37.12 21.21
CA TYR A 124 24.76 37.88 20.71
C TYR A 124 24.49 39.39 20.79
N ARG A 125 23.37 39.86 20.26
CA ARG A 125 23.03 41.29 20.24
C ARG A 125 22.78 41.88 21.64
N THR A 126 22.21 41.11 22.56
CA THR A 126 21.96 41.54 23.95
C THR A 126 23.25 41.63 24.77
N ARG A 127 24.23 40.75 24.53
CA ARG A 127 25.56 40.81 25.14
C ARG A 127 26.34 42.08 24.73
N TYR A 128 26.06 42.65 23.57
CA TYR A 128 26.75 43.84 23.05
C TYR A 128 25.97 45.17 23.17
N ARG A 129 24.68 45.20 23.50
CA ARG A 129 23.86 46.45 23.53
C ARG A 129 23.06 46.73 24.81
N GLY A 130 23.18 45.94 25.88
CA GLY A 130 22.64 46.29 27.20
C GLY A 130 21.10 46.30 27.37
N LEU A 131 20.30 46.00 26.33
CA LEU A 131 18.84 45.82 26.44
C LEU A 131 18.50 44.39 26.91
N VAL A 132 18.56 44.13 28.21
CA VAL A 132 18.40 42.77 28.74
C VAL A 132 17.41 42.78 29.89
N HIS A 133 16.17 42.31 29.66
CA HIS A 133 15.33 41.57 30.62
C HIS A 133 13.96 41.13 30.06
N PRO A 134 13.17 41.96 29.33
CA PRO A 134 11.79 41.58 28.98
C PRO A 134 11.67 40.54 27.83
N VAL A 135 12.62 40.54 26.88
CA VAL A 135 12.56 39.64 25.71
C VAL A 135 12.92 38.20 26.08
N LYS A 136 13.90 37.99 26.97
CA LYS A 136 14.31 36.65 27.43
C LYS A 136 13.18 35.93 28.18
N LEU A 137 12.43 36.66 29.03
CA LEU A 137 11.31 36.10 29.79
C LEU A 137 10.13 35.71 28.90
N SER A 138 9.86 36.50 27.84
CA SER A 138 8.74 36.24 26.92
C SER A 138 8.97 34.99 26.05
N VAL A 139 10.21 34.78 25.59
CA VAL A 139 10.58 33.58 24.82
C VAL A 139 10.54 32.34 25.71
N LEU A 140 11.05 32.41 26.95
CA LEU A 140 11.02 31.30 27.90
C LEU A 140 9.58 30.86 28.22
N LYS A 141 8.66 31.81 28.46
CA LYS A 141 7.23 31.51 28.68
C LYS A 141 6.59 30.79 27.49
N LEU A 142 6.97 31.15 26.27
CA LEU A 142 6.47 30.49 25.06
C LEU A 142 6.95 29.03 24.99
N TYR A 143 8.23 28.77 25.26
CA TYR A 143 8.75 27.40 25.33
C TYR A 143 8.05 26.57 26.41
N LEU A 144 7.83 27.16 27.59
CA LEU A 144 7.18 26.50 28.71
C LEU A 144 5.71 26.15 28.41
N LEU A 145 5.06 26.84 27.47
CA LEU A 145 3.72 26.52 26.98
C LEU A 145 3.72 25.55 25.79
N LEU A 146 4.72 25.62 24.90
CA LEU A 146 4.80 24.77 23.71
C LEU A 146 5.10 23.31 24.06
N VAL A 147 5.99 23.06 25.02
CA VAL A 147 6.39 21.71 25.44
C VAL A 147 5.21 20.86 25.94
N PRO A 148 4.39 21.30 26.92
CA PRO A 148 3.26 20.50 27.38
C PRO A 148 2.20 20.32 26.29
N LEU A 149 1.98 21.34 25.44
CA LEU A 149 1.04 21.24 24.34
C LEU A 149 1.47 20.21 23.29
N LEU A 150 2.78 20.16 22.98
CA LEU A 150 3.36 19.14 22.12
C LEU A 150 3.26 17.74 22.75
N ALA A 151 3.53 17.63 24.05
CA ALA A 151 3.39 16.36 24.77
C ALA A 151 1.94 15.85 24.72
N VAL A 152 0.95 16.73 24.91
CA VAL A 152 -0.47 16.40 24.76
C VAL A 152 -0.79 15.98 23.33
N TYR A 153 -0.30 16.71 22.32
CA TYR A 153 -0.50 16.32 20.91
C TYR A 153 0.07 14.93 20.61
N VAL A 154 1.29 14.64 21.07
CA VAL A 154 1.93 13.34 20.88
C VAL A 154 1.13 12.24 21.58
N ALA A 155 0.76 12.44 22.85
CA ALA A 155 -0.04 11.47 23.59
C ALA A 155 -1.38 11.18 22.91
N LEU A 156 -2.09 12.21 22.44
CA LEU A 156 -3.33 12.06 21.67
C LEU A 156 -3.09 11.32 20.36
N SER A 157 -2.06 11.69 19.59
CA SER A 157 -1.74 11.07 18.30
C SER A 157 -1.43 9.59 18.43
N LEU A 158 -0.78 9.17 19.51
CA LEU A 158 -0.53 7.76 19.81
C LEU A 158 -1.79 7.01 20.28
N TYR A 159 -2.74 7.71 20.92
CA TYR A 159 -3.96 7.08 21.43
C TYR A 159 -5.09 6.97 20.38
N VAL A 160 -5.12 7.85 19.38
CA VAL A 160 -6.13 7.87 18.32
C VAL A 160 -6.29 6.50 17.61
N PRO A 161 -5.21 5.83 17.16
CA PRO A 161 -5.35 4.52 16.50
C PRO A 161 -6.04 3.47 17.37
N VAL A 162 -5.83 3.52 18.70
CA VAL A 162 -6.47 2.60 19.66
C VAL A 162 -7.98 2.77 19.65
N ILE A 163 -8.48 4.01 19.71
CA ILE A 163 -9.92 4.27 19.66
C ILE A 163 -10.47 3.96 18.27
N SER A 164 -9.79 4.39 17.20
CA SER A 164 -10.24 4.11 15.82
C SER A 164 -10.39 2.61 15.53
N SER A 165 -9.54 1.76 16.12
CA SER A 165 -9.60 0.30 15.93
C SER A 165 -10.90 -0.36 16.43
N GLN A 166 -11.64 0.30 17.32
CA GLN A 166 -12.89 -0.20 17.90
C GLN A 166 -14.07 -0.10 16.93
N TYR A 167 -13.94 0.76 15.92
CA TYR A 167 -14.98 1.02 14.92
C TYR A 167 -14.81 0.14 13.66
N ILE A 168 -13.75 -0.68 13.62
CA ILE A 168 -13.63 -1.75 12.61
C ILE A 168 -14.29 -3.00 13.17
N GLU A 169 -15.35 -3.44 12.48
CA GLU A 169 -16.08 -4.66 12.83
C GLU A 169 -15.20 -5.88 12.57
N LEU A 170 -15.16 -6.78 13.54
CA LEU A 170 -14.42 -8.04 13.45
C LEU A 170 -15.41 -9.19 13.56
N VAL A 171 -15.37 -10.07 12.58
CA VAL A 171 -16.16 -11.29 12.54
C VAL A 171 -15.19 -12.46 12.72
N GLU A 172 -15.24 -13.11 13.87
CA GLU A 172 -14.46 -14.32 14.09
C GLU A 172 -15.04 -15.48 13.29
N LEU A 173 -14.18 -16.21 12.60
CA LEU A 173 -14.53 -17.39 11.84
C LEU A 173 -14.12 -18.65 12.61
N ASP A 174 -15.03 -19.62 12.69
CA ASP A 174 -14.72 -20.93 13.29
C ASP A 174 -13.83 -21.78 12.37
N LYS A 175 -13.90 -21.55 11.06
CA LYS A 175 -13.15 -22.26 10.03
C LYS A 175 -12.57 -21.27 9.01
N PRO A 176 -11.40 -21.57 8.42
CA PRO A 176 -10.85 -20.71 7.40
C PRO A 176 -11.69 -20.76 6.12
N ILE A 177 -11.67 -19.68 5.33
CA ILE A 177 -12.29 -19.66 4.00
C ILE A 177 -11.32 -20.39 3.05
N GLU A 178 -11.82 -21.39 2.33
CA GLU A 178 -11.05 -22.12 1.33
C GLU A 178 -10.69 -21.20 0.16
N VAL A 179 -9.49 -20.63 0.19
CA VAL A 179 -8.99 -19.72 -0.85
C VAL A 179 -7.97 -20.41 -1.75
N ASN A 180 -7.97 -20.03 -3.03
CA ASN A 180 -7.14 -20.63 -4.07
C ASN A 180 -6.20 -19.60 -4.72
N ALA A 181 -4.92 -19.61 -4.34
CA ALA A 181 -3.90 -18.78 -4.95
C ALA A 181 -3.44 -19.21 -6.36
N PHE A 182 -3.80 -20.40 -6.85
CA PHE A 182 -3.40 -20.82 -8.20
C PHE A 182 -4.12 -20.07 -9.31
N LYS A 183 -5.31 -19.52 -9.06
CA LYS A 183 -5.96 -18.62 -10.02
C LYS A 183 -5.09 -17.40 -10.34
N ARG A 184 -4.18 -17.05 -9.43
CA ARG A 184 -3.07 -16.11 -9.63
C ARG A 184 -1.75 -16.85 -9.81
N LEU A 185 -1.67 -17.64 -10.88
CA LEU A 185 -0.58 -18.58 -11.16
C LEU A 185 0.75 -17.85 -11.30
N VAL A 186 0.78 -16.81 -12.13
CA VAL A 186 1.97 -15.99 -12.40
C VAL A 186 1.96 -14.76 -11.50
N PRO A 187 3.10 -14.41 -10.85
CA PRO A 187 3.14 -13.24 -10.00
C PRO A 187 3.07 -11.92 -10.78
N LEU A 188 2.60 -10.85 -10.12
CA LEU A 188 2.41 -9.52 -10.72
C LEU A 188 3.70 -9.01 -11.36
N THR A 189 4.82 -9.22 -10.69
CA THR A 189 6.13 -8.76 -11.16
C THR A 189 6.61 -9.48 -12.43
N THR A 190 6.32 -10.78 -12.58
CA THR A 190 6.58 -11.52 -13.82
C THR A 190 5.63 -11.09 -14.93
N ALA A 191 4.34 -10.92 -14.62
CA ALA A 191 3.37 -10.38 -15.56
C ALA A 191 3.80 -8.99 -16.09
N TYR A 192 4.33 -8.13 -15.22
CA TYR A 192 4.89 -6.83 -15.59
C TYR A 192 6.09 -6.95 -16.54
N THR A 193 7.04 -7.86 -16.29
CA THR A 193 8.20 -8.05 -17.19
C THR A 193 7.75 -8.52 -18.58
N HIS A 194 6.80 -9.46 -18.64
CA HIS A 194 6.21 -9.90 -19.91
C HIS A 194 5.45 -8.77 -20.62
N ALA A 195 4.64 -8.00 -19.91
CA ALA A 195 3.95 -6.82 -20.44
C ALA A 195 4.96 -5.83 -21.05
N THR A 196 6.02 -5.50 -20.31
CA THR A 196 7.06 -4.56 -20.74
C THR A 196 7.77 -5.06 -21.99
N SER A 197 8.08 -6.35 -22.08
CA SER A 197 8.74 -6.95 -23.27
C SER A 197 7.89 -6.86 -24.54
N ARG A 198 6.56 -6.76 -24.41
CA ARG A 198 5.62 -6.63 -25.54
C ARG A 198 5.41 -5.20 -25.98
N LEU A 199 5.81 -4.21 -25.17
CA LEU A 199 5.72 -2.80 -25.54
C LEU A 199 6.83 -2.43 -26.53
N GLN A 200 6.42 -2.02 -27.73
CA GLN A 200 7.33 -1.59 -28.80
C GLN A 200 7.40 -0.06 -28.97
N VAL A 201 6.86 0.70 -28.02
CA VAL A 201 6.78 2.17 -28.11
C VAL A 201 7.85 2.82 -27.24
N ALA A 202 8.94 3.28 -27.85
CA ALA A 202 10.11 3.81 -27.15
C ALA A 202 9.82 5.03 -26.25
N THR A 203 8.74 5.76 -26.50
CA THR A 203 8.41 6.98 -25.74
C THR A 203 7.47 6.74 -24.58
N HIS A 204 7.04 5.50 -24.40
CA HIS A 204 6.05 5.10 -23.42
C HIS A 204 6.53 3.89 -22.63
N ARG A 205 6.00 3.73 -21.42
CA ARG A 205 6.26 2.60 -20.53
C ARG A 205 5.02 2.33 -19.68
N ILE A 206 5.02 1.16 -19.08
CA ILE A 206 4.15 0.82 -17.96
C ILE A 206 4.96 0.90 -16.67
N HIS A 207 4.27 0.99 -15.54
CA HIS A 207 4.89 1.14 -14.22
C HIS A 207 4.50 -0.02 -13.30
N PRO A 208 5.45 -0.66 -12.61
CA PRO A 208 5.14 -1.84 -11.80
C PRO A 208 4.23 -1.51 -10.61
N GLU A 209 4.37 -0.32 -10.03
CA GLU A 209 3.56 0.17 -8.90
C GLU A 209 2.08 0.44 -9.24
N GLU A 210 1.74 0.51 -10.53
CA GLU A 210 0.40 0.86 -11.04
C GLU A 210 -0.37 -0.38 -11.51
N GLY A 211 0.18 -1.57 -11.33
CA GLY A 211 -0.48 -2.80 -11.74
C GLY A 211 -1.72 -3.08 -10.91
N SER A 212 -2.88 -3.10 -11.55
CA SER A 212 -4.13 -3.53 -10.93
C SER A 212 -4.33 -5.03 -11.14
N VAL A 213 -5.02 -5.69 -10.20
CA VAL A 213 -5.38 -7.11 -10.30
C VAL A 213 -6.87 -7.28 -10.02
N TYR A 214 -7.55 -8.02 -10.89
CA TYR A 214 -8.97 -8.37 -10.73
C TYR A 214 -9.27 -9.71 -11.41
N PHE A 215 -10.46 -10.24 -11.14
CA PHE A 215 -10.93 -11.51 -11.71
C PHE A 215 -12.10 -11.23 -12.63
N THR A 216 -11.93 -11.37 -13.94
CA THR A 216 -13.02 -11.22 -14.91
C THR A 216 -13.28 -12.54 -15.62
N SER A 217 -14.55 -12.94 -15.72
CA SER A 217 -14.95 -14.20 -16.37
C SER A 217 -14.17 -15.44 -15.86
N GLY A 218 -13.86 -15.49 -14.56
CA GLY A 218 -13.12 -16.59 -13.92
C GLY A 218 -11.61 -16.61 -14.18
N ARG A 219 -11.05 -15.59 -14.85
CA ARG A 219 -9.62 -15.44 -15.15
C ARG A 219 -9.00 -14.32 -14.33
N SER A 220 -7.76 -14.51 -13.89
CA SER A 220 -6.96 -13.45 -13.26
C SER A 220 -6.40 -12.52 -14.32
N VAL A 221 -6.67 -11.22 -14.21
CA VAL A 221 -6.17 -10.21 -15.15
C VAL A 221 -5.35 -9.17 -14.39
N TYR A 222 -4.18 -8.88 -14.94
CA TYR A 222 -3.36 -7.75 -14.56
C TYR A 222 -3.48 -6.65 -15.60
N SER A 223 -3.66 -5.41 -15.18
CA SER A 223 -3.80 -4.26 -16.09
C SER A 223 -2.76 -3.19 -15.81
N TRP A 224 -2.26 -2.57 -16.88
CA TRP A 224 -1.40 -1.38 -16.83
C TRP A 224 -1.70 -0.42 -17.96
N ILE A 225 -1.83 0.86 -17.63
CA ILE A 225 -1.91 1.92 -18.64
C ILE A 225 -0.53 2.22 -19.25
N ILE A 226 -0.50 2.42 -20.58
CA ILE A 226 0.72 2.72 -21.33
C ILE A 226 0.94 4.23 -21.33
N GLU A 227 1.85 4.70 -20.49
CA GLU A 227 2.07 6.12 -20.25
C GLU A 227 3.35 6.66 -20.88
N PRO A 228 3.38 7.95 -21.25
CA PRO A 228 4.61 8.58 -21.72
C PRO A 228 5.71 8.52 -20.64
N SER A 229 6.95 8.24 -21.06
CA SER A 229 8.10 8.11 -20.17
C SER A 229 9.08 9.26 -20.34
N GLY A 230 9.44 9.91 -19.24
CA GLY A 230 10.45 10.95 -19.18
C GLY A 230 9.86 12.35 -19.32
N PHE A 231 10.46 13.32 -18.62
CA PHE A 231 9.90 14.66 -18.38
C PHE A 231 9.21 15.31 -19.59
N TRP A 232 9.88 15.40 -20.74
CA TRP A 232 9.30 16.04 -21.92
C TRP A 232 8.17 15.24 -22.55
N ASN A 233 8.27 13.90 -22.59
CA ASN A 233 7.19 13.07 -23.11
C ASN A 233 5.98 13.14 -22.18
N GLU A 234 6.21 13.06 -20.85
CA GLU A 234 5.16 13.12 -19.84
C GLU A 234 4.32 14.40 -19.93
N ILE A 235 4.92 15.51 -20.39
CA ILE A 235 4.27 16.82 -20.56
C ILE A 235 3.60 16.99 -21.94
N THR A 236 4.18 16.40 -22.99
CA THR A 236 3.81 16.70 -24.39
C THR A 236 2.98 15.62 -25.07
N LYS A 237 3.02 14.37 -24.56
CA LYS A 237 2.36 13.22 -25.18
C LYS A 237 1.21 12.72 -24.32
N SER A 238 0.24 12.11 -24.99
CA SER A 238 -0.84 11.38 -24.35
C SER A 238 -0.40 9.95 -24.01
N PRO A 239 -0.97 9.32 -22.97
CA PRO A 239 -0.97 7.87 -22.84
C PRO A 239 -1.63 7.20 -24.05
N ILE A 240 -1.25 5.95 -24.33
CA ILE A 240 -1.57 5.24 -25.58
C ILE A 240 -2.12 3.83 -25.33
N GLY A 241 -3.00 3.72 -24.35
CA GLY A 241 -3.85 2.55 -24.19
C GLY A 241 -3.43 1.66 -23.04
N LEU A 242 -3.67 0.36 -23.15
CA LEU A 242 -3.67 -0.57 -22.04
C LEU A 242 -2.95 -1.87 -22.39
N VAL A 243 -2.23 -2.43 -21.42
CA VAL A 243 -1.75 -3.82 -21.46
C VAL A 243 -2.54 -4.65 -20.46
N LEU A 244 -3.12 -5.74 -20.95
CA LEU A 244 -3.77 -6.76 -20.14
C LEU A 244 -2.92 -8.03 -20.18
N VAL A 245 -2.65 -8.60 -19.00
CA VAL A 245 -1.91 -9.85 -18.86
C VAL A 245 -2.75 -10.84 -18.09
N TYR A 246 -3.02 -11.99 -18.70
CA TYR A 246 -3.77 -13.06 -18.06
C TYR A 246 -2.82 -13.89 -17.19
N GLY A 247 -3.04 -13.84 -15.87
CA GLY A 247 -2.19 -14.42 -14.84
C GLY A 247 -2.58 -15.84 -14.40
N ASP A 248 -3.59 -16.43 -15.05
CA ASP A 248 -4.14 -17.76 -14.78
C ASP A 248 -3.47 -18.88 -15.59
N THR A 249 -2.68 -18.53 -16.61
CA THR A 249 -2.00 -19.47 -17.51
C THR A 249 -0.51 -19.17 -17.67
N TYR A 250 0.27 -20.20 -18.00
CA TYR A 250 1.67 -20.08 -18.41
C TYR A 250 1.95 -20.98 -19.63
N PRO A 251 2.53 -20.49 -20.74
CA PRO A 251 3.02 -19.12 -20.98
C PRO A 251 1.94 -18.04 -20.89
N LEU A 252 2.36 -16.81 -20.59
CA LEU A 252 1.43 -15.69 -20.39
C LEU A 252 0.80 -15.22 -21.70
N GLN A 253 -0.51 -15.01 -21.65
CA GLN A 253 -1.25 -14.32 -22.70
C GLN A 253 -1.22 -12.82 -22.39
N VAL A 254 -0.70 -12.03 -23.35
CA VAL A 254 -0.57 -10.57 -23.23
C VAL A 254 -1.36 -9.92 -24.36
N GLU A 255 -2.29 -9.04 -24.01
CA GLU A 255 -3.09 -8.26 -24.93
C GLU A 255 -2.72 -6.79 -24.80
N VAL A 256 -2.41 -6.15 -25.93
CA VAL A 256 -2.04 -4.73 -25.97
C VAL A 256 -3.09 -4.00 -26.79
N ILE A 257 -3.83 -3.10 -26.14
CA ILE A 257 -4.89 -2.32 -26.74
C ILE A 257 -4.37 -0.90 -26.88
N LEU A 258 -4.07 -0.48 -28.11
CA LEU A 258 -3.52 0.85 -28.39
C LEU A 258 -4.64 1.82 -28.75
N LYS A 259 -4.95 2.73 -27.82
CA LYS A 259 -5.87 3.85 -28.01
C LYS A 259 -5.35 5.07 -27.28
N GLU A 260 -5.45 6.24 -27.88
CA GLU A 260 -5.05 7.48 -27.20
C GLU A 260 -6.04 7.80 -26.10
N THR A 261 -5.54 8.01 -24.87
CA THR A 261 -6.35 8.48 -23.76
C THR A 261 -5.92 9.88 -23.36
N THR A 262 -6.85 10.65 -22.79
CA THR A 262 -6.55 12.01 -22.32
C THR A 262 -5.69 12.00 -21.05
N TRP A 263 -5.98 11.06 -20.16
CA TRP A 263 -5.32 10.92 -18.87
C TRP A 263 -4.75 9.53 -18.72
N GLY A 264 -3.62 9.48 -18.02
CA GLY A 264 -3.06 8.31 -17.38
C GLY A 264 -2.76 8.66 -15.93
N LEU A 265 -2.12 7.75 -15.21
CA LEU A 265 -1.91 7.89 -13.77
C LEU A 265 -0.81 8.91 -13.44
N ARG A 266 0.22 9.02 -14.28
CA ARG A 266 1.38 9.92 -14.07
C ARG A 266 1.47 11.06 -15.05
N ASN A 267 0.79 10.98 -16.19
CA ASN A 267 0.94 11.99 -17.23
C ASN A 267 0.58 13.39 -16.70
N THR A 268 1.35 14.39 -17.14
CA THR A 268 1.09 15.79 -16.81
C THR A 268 0.92 16.60 -18.09
N ARG A 269 0.16 17.69 -18.05
CA ARG A 269 -0.08 18.49 -19.26
C ARG A 269 0.17 19.95 -18.96
N PHE A 270 1.06 20.57 -19.73
CA PHE A 270 1.32 21.98 -19.57
C PHE A 270 0.20 22.82 -20.22
N ARG A 271 -0.56 23.53 -19.40
CA ARG A 271 -1.67 24.41 -19.81
C ARG A 271 -1.25 25.89 -19.82
N GLY A 272 0.00 26.17 -20.22
CA GLY A 272 0.56 27.52 -20.35
C GLY A 272 0.97 28.20 -19.04
N LEU A 273 0.10 28.20 -18.03
CA LEU A 273 0.36 28.80 -16.71
C LEU A 273 0.54 27.77 -15.59
N PHE A 274 0.26 26.49 -15.84
CA PHE A 274 0.38 25.43 -14.84
C PHE A 274 0.50 24.05 -15.48
N PHE A 275 0.95 23.08 -14.68
CA PHE A 275 0.88 21.66 -15.01
C PHE A 275 -0.42 21.07 -14.50
N ASP A 276 -1.16 20.42 -15.38
CA ASP A 276 -2.39 19.71 -15.08
C ASP A 276 -2.10 18.21 -14.96
N SER A 277 -2.83 17.51 -14.11
CA SER A 277 -2.66 16.07 -13.87
C SER A 277 -4.00 15.40 -13.60
N LEU A 278 -4.05 14.08 -13.78
CA LEU A 278 -5.25 13.31 -13.44
C LEU A 278 -5.66 13.52 -11.97
N TYR A 279 -4.70 13.43 -11.04
CA TYR A 279 -4.94 13.69 -9.61
C TYR A 279 -5.67 15.01 -9.38
N ARG A 280 -5.16 16.10 -9.99
CA ARG A 280 -5.74 17.44 -9.86
C ARG A 280 -7.17 17.49 -10.40
N GLN A 281 -7.43 16.86 -11.54
CA GLN A 281 -8.76 16.86 -12.15
C GLN A 281 -9.77 16.07 -11.33
N VAL A 282 -9.38 14.90 -10.80
CA VAL A 282 -10.20 14.10 -9.89
C VAL A 282 -10.53 14.90 -8.62
N VAL A 283 -9.56 15.59 -8.04
CA VAL A 283 -9.77 16.48 -6.88
C VAL A 283 -10.74 17.61 -7.18
N ILE A 284 -10.65 18.25 -8.36
CA ILE A 284 -11.59 19.31 -8.76
C ILE A 284 -13.00 18.76 -8.94
N HIS A 285 -13.11 17.56 -9.51
CA HIS A 285 -14.39 16.91 -9.78
C HIS A 285 -15.09 16.44 -8.51
N THR A 286 -14.33 15.94 -7.52
CA THR A 286 -14.89 15.34 -6.30
C THR A 286 -14.93 16.28 -5.10
N GLY A 287 -13.93 17.14 -4.95
CA GLY A 287 -13.79 18.09 -3.85
C GLY A 287 -12.48 17.95 -3.09
N LEU A 288 -12.04 19.05 -2.47
CA LEU A 288 -10.74 19.13 -1.78
C LEU A 288 -10.63 18.20 -0.55
N GLN A 289 -11.75 17.82 0.06
CA GLN A 289 -11.77 16.98 1.26
C GLN A 289 -11.55 15.49 0.99
N TYR A 290 -11.54 15.05 -0.27
CA TYR A 290 -11.42 13.64 -0.61
C TYR A 290 -10.02 13.31 -1.16
N GLU A 291 -9.56 12.09 -0.92
CA GLU A 291 -8.26 11.62 -1.41
C GLU A 291 -8.47 10.61 -2.55
N PRO A 292 -8.04 10.95 -3.78
CA PRO A 292 -7.94 9.98 -4.86
C PRO A 292 -6.77 9.01 -4.60
N LEU A 293 -7.00 7.71 -4.74
CA LEU A 293 -5.94 6.70 -4.66
C LEU A 293 -5.56 6.23 -6.08
N LEU A 294 -4.65 6.94 -6.73
CA LEU A 294 -4.18 6.59 -8.09
C LEU A 294 -3.40 5.27 -8.12
N GLU A 295 -2.68 4.92 -7.05
CA GLU A 295 -1.96 3.65 -6.91
C GLU A 295 -2.87 2.41 -6.81
N SER A 296 -4.18 2.62 -6.71
CA SER A 296 -5.16 1.54 -6.70
C SER A 296 -6.26 1.77 -7.72
N SER A 297 -5.98 2.54 -8.77
CA SER A 297 -6.86 2.58 -9.93
C SER A 297 -6.96 1.21 -10.57
N VAL A 298 -8.10 0.96 -11.18
CA VAL A 298 -8.31 -0.24 -12.00
C VAL A 298 -8.58 0.23 -13.41
N GLU A 299 -7.80 -0.29 -14.36
CA GLU A 299 -8.00 -0.04 -15.77
C GLU A 299 -8.78 -1.19 -16.40
N ILE A 300 -9.89 -0.87 -17.06
CA ILE A 300 -10.73 -1.86 -17.74
C ILE A 300 -11.03 -1.43 -19.16
N VAL A 301 -11.44 -2.40 -19.96
CA VAL A 301 -12.03 -2.17 -21.28
C VAL A 301 -13.52 -2.50 -21.16
N TYR A 302 -14.37 -1.52 -21.43
CA TYR A 302 -15.82 -1.66 -21.37
C TYR A 302 -16.46 -1.01 -22.59
N ASN A 303 -17.29 -1.76 -23.33
CA ASN A 303 -17.90 -1.29 -24.59
C ASN A 303 -16.87 -0.72 -25.58
N GLU A 304 -15.75 -1.43 -25.75
CA GLU A 304 -14.60 -0.99 -26.55
C GLU A 304 -13.93 0.31 -26.06
N GLU A 305 -14.28 0.85 -24.89
CA GLU A 305 -13.65 2.04 -24.30
C GLU A 305 -12.71 1.66 -23.16
N ILE A 306 -11.53 2.27 -23.10
CA ILE A 306 -10.61 2.19 -21.96
C ILE A 306 -11.08 3.14 -20.86
N LEU A 307 -11.41 2.57 -19.70
CA LEU A 307 -11.83 3.32 -18.53
C LEU A 307 -10.78 3.20 -17.43
N LEU A 308 -10.48 4.34 -16.81
CA LEU A 308 -9.68 4.42 -15.58
C LEU A 308 -10.64 4.62 -14.41
N LEU A 309 -10.70 3.63 -13.52
CA LEU A 309 -11.56 3.65 -12.34
C LEU A 309 -10.72 4.08 -11.14
N VAL A 310 -10.83 5.35 -10.75
CA VAL A 310 -10.04 5.93 -9.66
C VAL A 310 -10.84 5.88 -8.35
N PRO A 311 -10.46 5.07 -7.35
CA PRO A 311 -11.12 5.07 -6.06
C PRO A 311 -10.85 6.37 -5.30
N VAL A 312 -11.88 6.85 -4.60
CA VAL A 312 -11.85 8.09 -3.83
C VAL A 312 -12.21 7.79 -2.39
N VAL A 313 -11.39 8.24 -1.45
CA VAL A 313 -11.53 7.97 -0.01
C VAL A 313 -12.06 9.20 0.73
N LYS A 314 -12.90 8.93 1.73
CA LYS A 314 -13.36 9.88 2.74
C LYS A 314 -13.02 9.36 4.14
N TRP A 315 -13.14 10.20 5.15
CA TRP A 315 -12.95 9.81 6.54
C TRP A 315 -14.23 9.94 7.35
N GLU A 316 -14.55 8.90 8.10
CA GLU A 316 -15.47 9.01 9.22
C GLU A 316 -14.66 9.37 10.46
N ARG A 317 -14.92 10.55 11.02
CA ARG A 317 -14.16 11.10 12.14
C ARG A 317 -15.06 11.52 13.30
N GLY A 318 -14.52 11.40 14.50
CA GLY A 318 -15.09 11.94 15.73
C GLY A 318 -14.08 12.75 16.52
N LEU A 319 -14.28 12.81 17.84
CA LEU A 319 -13.41 13.57 18.72
C LEU A 319 -11.99 12.99 18.80
N LEU A 320 -11.89 11.65 18.84
CA LEU A 320 -10.66 10.90 19.07
C LEU A 320 -10.49 9.69 18.14
N HIS A 321 -11.32 9.55 17.12
CA HIS A 321 -11.22 8.50 16.12
C HIS A 321 -11.32 9.08 14.72
N SER A 322 -10.72 8.37 13.77
CA SER A 322 -10.82 8.62 12.34
C SER A 322 -10.50 7.35 11.57
N ILE A 323 -11.33 7.02 10.58
CA ILE A 323 -11.22 5.80 9.78
C ILE A 323 -11.44 6.14 8.32
N PRO A 324 -10.57 5.67 7.41
CA PRO A 324 -10.77 5.84 5.98
C PRO A 324 -11.86 4.90 5.47
N LEU A 325 -12.75 5.43 4.64
CA LEU A 325 -13.85 4.71 3.99
C LEU A 325 -13.87 5.04 2.50
N LEU A 326 -14.34 4.10 1.68
CA LEU A 326 -14.59 4.36 0.27
C LEU A 326 -15.72 5.39 0.13
N HIS A 327 -15.45 6.49 -0.57
CA HIS A 327 -16.46 7.48 -0.93
C HIS A 327 -17.20 7.08 -2.20
N GLY A 328 -16.45 6.58 -3.18
CA GLY A 328 -16.92 6.21 -4.51
C GLY A 328 -15.76 6.08 -5.49
N TYR A 329 -16.07 6.03 -6.77
CA TYR A 329 -15.11 6.00 -7.86
C TYR A 329 -15.33 7.18 -8.79
N VAL A 330 -14.24 7.75 -9.30
CA VAL A 330 -14.29 8.57 -10.50
C VAL A 330 -13.95 7.70 -11.69
N VAL A 331 -14.88 7.56 -12.61
CA VAL A 331 -14.65 6.91 -13.90
C VAL A 331 -14.13 7.97 -14.86
N VAL A 332 -12.96 7.72 -15.43
CA VAL A 332 -12.34 8.60 -16.41
C VAL A 332 -12.37 7.90 -17.75
N HIS A 333 -13.02 8.57 -18.70
CA HIS A 333 -13.22 8.13 -20.07
C HIS A 333 -12.00 8.44 -20.94
N GLU A 334 -11.92 7.83 -22.13
CA GLU A 334 -10.81 8.04 -23.08
C GLU A 334 -10.65 9.52 -23.46
N ASP A 335 -11.77 10.23 -23.64
CA ASP A 335 -11.83 11.66 -23.96
C ASP A 335 -11.49 12.59 -22.78
N GLY A 336 -11.28 12.00 -21.59
CA GLY A 336 -10.97 12.69 -20.36
C GLY A 336 -12.17 13.32 -19.66
N SER A 337 -13.39 13.04 -20.12
CA SER A 337 -14.59 13.29 -19.33
C SER A 337 -14.57 12.40 -18.08
N MET A 338 -15.20 12.90 -17.02
CA MET A 338 -15.20 12.26 -15.72
C MET A 338 -16.61 12.22 -15.18
N GLU A 339 -16.94 11.10 -14.55
CA GLU A 339 -18.16 10.95 -13.78
C GLU A 339 -17.83 10.34 -12.42
N PHE A 340 -18.58 10.76 -11.40
CA PHE A 340 -18.44 10.25 -10.05
C PHE A 340 -19.58 9.30 -9.73
N ILE A 341 -19.22 8.08 -9.30
CA ILE A 341 -20.16 7.04 -8.87
C ILE A 341 -19.99 6.86 -7.36
N PRO A 342 -21.01 7.14 -6.55
CA PRO A 342 -20.92 6.99 -5.11
C PRO A 342 -20.85 5.50 -4.73
N ALA A 343 -20.14 5.18 -3.64
CA ALA A 343 -19.93 3.79 -3.20
C ALA A 343 -21.21 2.95 -3.02
N SER A 344 -22.37 3.57 -2.76
CA SER A 344 -23.67 2.89 -2.68
C SER A 344 -24.14 2.31 -4.02
N ASP A 345 -23.73 2.94 -5.12
CA ASP A 345 -24.25 2.68 -6.46
C ASP A 345 -23.28 1.83 -7.30
N VAL A 346 -21.99 1.82 -6.92
CA VAL A 346 -20.93 1.04 -7.59
C VAL A 346 -21.30 -0.44 -7.73
N SER A 347 -21.88 -1.05 -6.68
CA SER A 347 -22.27 -2.47 -6.70
C SER A 347 -23.34 -2.82 -7.75
N ARG A 348 -24.08 -1.82 -8.26
CA ARG A 348 -25.13 -1.98 -9.27
C ARG A 348 -24.64 -1.61 -10.67
N ASP A 349 -23.47 -0.98 -10.77
CA ASP A 349 -22.92 -0.54 -12.03
C ASP A 349 -22.26 -1.72 -12.77
N PRO A 350 -22.66 -2.00 -14.03
CA PRO A 350 -22.14 -3.15 -14.77
C PRO A 350 -20.63 -3.12 -14.99
N ARG A 351 -19.99 -1.95 -14.94
CA ARG A 351 -18.53 -1.81 -15.11
C ARG A 351 -17.74 -2.38 -13.94
N PHE A 352 -18.38 -2.56 -12.79
CA PHE A 352 -17.73 -2.98 -11.54
C PHE A 352 -18.07 -4.42 -11.12
N ARG A 353 -18.85 -5.16 -11.93
CA ARG A 353 -19.42 -6.48 -11.58
C ARG A 353 -18.38 -7.48 -11.05
N ASP A 354 -17.19 -7.42 -11.59
CA ASP A 354 -16.11 -8.38 -11.41
C ASP A 354 -14.86 -7.73 -10.75
N LEU A 355 -15.00 -6.50 -10.27
CA LEU A 355 -13.88 -5.71 -9.77
C LEU A 355 -13.87 -5.65 -8.24
N PRO A 356 -12.68 -5.59 -7.61
CA PRO A 356 -12.60 -5.35 -6.18
C PRO A 356 -12.99 -3.90 -5.85
N LEU A 357 -14.20 -3.68 -5.32
CA LEU A 357 -14.72 -2.34 -5.00
C LEU A 357 -13.96 -1.66 -3.85
N VAL A 358 -13.48 -2.44 -2.89
CA VAL A 358 -12.59 -1.95 -1.84
C VAL A 358 -11.16 -2.15 -2.34
N PRO A 359 -10.36 -1.07 -2.50
CA PRO A 359 -8.97 -1.19 -2.90
C PRO A 359 -8.12 -1.94 -1.88
N GLY A 360 -7.11 -2.69 -2.34
CA GLY A 360 -6.20 -3.45 -1.47
C GLY A 360 -5.47 -2.57 -0.45
N VAL A 361 -5.09 -1.34 -0.81
CA VAL A 361 -4.48 -0.36 0.11
C VAL A 361 -5.43 0.01 1.25
N LEU A 362 -6.73 0.16 0.96
CA LEU A 362 -7.74 0.47 1.97
C LEU A 362 -7.98 -0.74 2.89
N ALA A 363 -8.08 -1.94 2.31
CA ALA A 363 -8.17 -3.19 3.06
C ALA A 363 -6.97 -3.38 4.01
N ARG A 364 -5.74 -3.12 3.54
CA ARG A 364 -4.54 -3.14 4.38
C ARG A 364 -4.60 -2.10 5.50
N LYS A 365 -5.02 -0.86 5.21
CA LYS A 365 -5.17 0.20 6.22
C LYS A 365 -6.14 -0.23 7.34
N TRP A 366 -7.23 -0.92 7.02
CA TRP A 366 -8.15 -1.46 8.02
C TRP A 366 -7.50 -2.56 8.86
N ALA A 367 -6.82 -3.53 8.25
CA ALA A 367 -6.11 -4.58 8.98
C ALA A 367 -5.04 -3.99 9.91
N GLU A 368 -4.19 -3.09 9.43
CA GLU A 368 -3.16 -2.42 10.24
C GLU A 368 -3.77 -1.61 11.40
N LEU A 369 -4.89 -0.92 11.17
CA LEU A 369 -5.57 -0.18 12.23
C LEU A 369 -6.12 -1.11 13.32
N LYS A 370 -6.53 -2.33 12.96
CA LYS A 370 -7.05 -3.31 13.92
C LYS A 370 -5.99 -3.81 14.91
N ARG A 371 -4.70 -3.72 14.57
CA ARG A 371 -3.58 -4.07 15.48
C ARG A 371 -3.65 -3.34 16.83
N TYR A 372 -4.17 -2.12 16.82
CA TYR A 372 -4.29 -1.27 18.00
C TYR A 372 -5.44 -1.68 18.95
N HIS A 373 -6.29 -2.62 18.55
CA HIS A 373 -7.35 -3.17 19.39
C HIS A 373 -6.80 -3.89 20.63
N ALA A 374 -5.55 -4.35 20.59
CA ALA A 374 -4.84 -4.89 21.75
C ALA A 374 -4.71 -3.87 22.90
N GLY A 375 -4.82 -2.57 22.60
CA GLY A 375 -4.69 -1.48 23.56
C GLY A 375 -3.32 -0.81 23.53
N PHE A 376 -3.24 0.36 24.17
CA PHE A 376 -2.05 1.22 24.13
C PHE A 376 -0.81 0.54 24.70
N ILE A 377 -0.94 -0.12 25.85
CA ILE A 377 0.18 -0.76 26.55
C ILE A 377 0.69 -1.96 25.76
N GLU A 378 -0.23 -2.83 25.32
CA GLU A 378 0.08 -4.02 24.54
C GLU A 378 0.76 -3.67 23.21
N PHE A 379 0.29 -2.64 22.51
CA PHE A 379 0.87 -2.25 21.24
C PHE A 379 2.24 -1.56 21.39
N TYR A 380 2.35 -0.50 22.21
CA TYR A 380 3.55 0.34 22.24
C TYR A 380 4.66 -0.15 23.16
N PHE A 381 4.32 -0.84 24.26
CA PHE A 381 5.32 -1.28 25.24
C PHE A 381 5.59 -2.78 25.11
N HIS A 382 4.54 -3.61 25.11
CA HIS A 382 4.72 -5.07 25.05
C HIS A 382 4.90 -5.61 23.63
N HIS A 383 4.58 -4.80 22.61
CA HIS A 383 4.58 -5.24 21.20
C HIS A 383 3.77 -6.54 21.00
N ASN A 384 2.74 -6.75 21.82
CA ASN A 384 1.93 -7.96 21.88
C ASN A 384 0.74 -7.83 20.93
N THR A 385 1.06 -7.70 19.65
CA THR A 385 0.10 -7.63 18.55
C THR A 385 0.56 -8.57 17.44
N TYR A 386 0.12 -8.36 16.21
CA TYR A 386 0.63 -9.06 15.03
C TYR A 386 1.36 -8.10 14.09
N VAL A 387 2.05 -8.66 13.10
CA VAL A 387 2.70 -7.92 12.02
C VAL A 387 2.29 -8.54 10.69
N ILE A 388 1.93 -7.70 9.72
CA ILE A 388 1.74 -8.12 8.34
C ILE A 388 3.09 -7.89 7.64
N ARG A 389 3.73 -8.97 7.18
CA ARG A 389 5.01 -8.89 6.47
C ARG A 389 4.82 -9.06 4.97
N ASP A 390 5.51 -8.24 4.21
CA ASP A 390 5.57 -8.37 2.76
C ASP A 390 6.76 -9.27 2.38
N VAL A 391 6.54 -10.18 1.44
CA VAL A 391 7.56 -11.11 0.94
C VAL A 391 7.54 -11.07 -0.58
N GLY A 392 8.72 -10.88 -1.19
CA GLY A 392 8.84 -10.64 -2.62
C GLY A 392 8.58 -9.18 -2.99
N GLY A 393 8.28 -8.94 -4.27
CA GLY A 393 8.05 -7.61 -4.84
C GLY A 393 6.62 -7.08 -4.69
N THR A 394 5.63 -7.95 -4.41
CA THR A 394 4.22 -7.57 -4.29
C THR A 394 3.77 -7.60 -2.81
N PRO A 395 3.36 -6.47 -2.22
CA PRO A 395 2.90 -6.42 -0.84
C PRO A 395 1.52 -7.07 -0.64
N GLN A 396 1.23 -7.56 0.57
CA GLN A 396 -0.11 -8.02 0.98
C GLN A 396 -1.06 -6.81 1.14
N PRO A 397 -2.39 -6.96 0.95
CA PRO A 397 -3.15 -8.19 0.71
C PRO A 397 -3.00 -8.77 -0.70
N TYR A 398 -3.19 -10.09 -0.81
CA TYR A 398 -3.37 -10.75 -2.10
C TYR A 398 -4.86 -10.91 -2.42
N LEU A 399 -5.27 -10.58 -3.65
CA LEU A 399 -6.63 -10.85 -4.12
C LEU A 399 -6.72 -12.33 -4.51
N LEU A 400 -7.45 -13.12 -3.73
CA LEU A 400 -7.67 -14.56 -3.94
C LEU A 400 -9.15 -14.83 -4.13
N VAL A 401 -9.50 -15.99 -4.70
CA VAL A 401 -10.90 -16.44 -4.83
C VAL A 401 -11.17 -17.64 -3.95
N ASP A 402 -12.40 -17.74 -3.44
CA ASP A 402 -12.89 -18.93 -2.75
C ASP A 402 -13.37 -20.01 -3.72
N SER A 403 -13.80 -21.17 -3.19
CA SER A 403 -14.35 -22.28 -3.97
C SER A 403 -15.63 -21.96 -4.76
N ARG A 404 -16.24 -20.79 -4.54
CA ARG A 404 -17.42 -20.28 -5.27
C ARG A 404 -17.08 -19.07 -6.15
N ASP A 405 -15.80 -18.88 -6.47
CA ASP A 405 -15.26 -17.76 -7.23
C ASP A 405 -15.52 -16.38 -6.60
N LYS A 406 -15.81 -16.31 -5.29
CA LYS A 406 -15.92 -15.02 -4.60
C LYS A 406 -14.52 -14.51 -4.28
N ALA A 407 -14.21 -13.29 -4.71
CA ALA A 407 -12.94 -12.63 -4.42
C ALA A 407 -12.84 -12.18 -2.95
N TRP A 408 -11.63 -12.26 -2.40
CA TRP A 408 -11.27 -11.86 -1.05
C TRP A 408 -9.89 -11.21 -1.05
N TRP A 409 -9.74 -10.08 -0.36
CA TRP A 409 -8.41 -9.62 0.05
C TRP A 409 -7.95 -10.46 1.24
N VAL A 410 -6.88 -11.23 1.04
CA VAL A 410 -6.33 -12.11 2.06
C VAL A 410 -5.01 -11.55 2.58
N LEU A 411 -4.93 -11.41 3.91
CA LEU A 411 -3.72 -11.07 4.63
C LEU A 411 -3.41 -12.16 5.64
N VAL A 412 -2.13 -12.51 5.76
CA VAL A 412 -1.65 -13.34 6.86
C VAL A 412 -0.82 -12.49 7.80
N ALA A 413 -1.23 -12.52 9.06
CA ALA A 413 -0.63 -11.79 10.15
C ALA A 413 0.19 -12.75 11.03
N GLU A 414 1.43 -12.37 11.27
CA GLU A 414 2.40 -13.17 12.01
C GLU A 414 2.63 -12.63 13.41
N THR A 415 3.16 -13.48 14.29
CA THR A 415 3.71 -13.04 15.57
C THR A 415 4.93 -12.12 15.37
N PRO A 416 5.05 -11.05 16.16
CA PRO A 416 6.23 -10.20 16.16
C PRO A 416 7.44 -10.96 16.71
N GLY A 417 8.64 -10.52 16.33
CA GLY A 417 9.91 -11.11 16.76
C GLY A 417 10.62 -11.94 15.68
N ASP A 418 11.61 -12.71 16.13
CA ASP A 418 12.59 -13.41 15.27
C ASP A 418 12.12 -14.80 14.81
N SER A 419 11.09 -15.35 15.44
CA SER A 419 10.42 -16.59 15.04
C SER A 419 9.00 -16.29 14.57
N PRO A 420 8.83 -15.63 13.40
CA PRO A 420 7.52 -15.31 12.88
C PRO A 420 6.76 -16.60 12.55
N SER A 421 5.61 -16.76 13.18
CA SER A 421 4.64 -17.81 12.92
C SER A 421 3.33 -17.17 12.49
N ALA A 422 2.63 -17.77 11.54
CA ALA A 422 1.30 -17.29 11.16
C ALA A 422 0.35 -17.48 12.36
N LYS A 423 -0.39 -16.41 12.69
CA LYS A 423 -1.31 -16.38 13.83
C LYS A 423 -2.75 -16.15 13.40
N TYR A 424 -2.94 -15.21 12.47
CA TYR A 424 -4.26 -14.86 11.96
C TYR A 424 -4.28 -14.87 10.45
N ILE A 425 -5.38 -15.35 9.89
CA ILE A 425 -5.75 -15.13 8.49
C ILE A 425 -6.89 -14.13 8.48
N MET A 426 -6.71 -13.04 7.76
CA MET A 426 -7.70 -11.97 7.66
C MET A 426 -8.24 -11.92 6.25
N TYR A 427 -9.57 -11.95 6.14
CA TYR A 427 -10.30 -11.86 4.89
C TYR A 427 -11.10 -10.56 4.90
N ILE A 428 -10.96 -9.77 3.85
CA ILE A 428 -11.73 -8.56 3.64
C ILE A 428 -12.50 -8.75 2.33
N ASP A 429 -13.83 -8.65 2.42
CA ASP A 429 -14.71 -8.77 1.26
C ASP A 429 -14.58 -7.49 0.42
N PRO A 430 -13.99 -7.57 -0.79
CA PRO A 430 -13.79 -6.40 -1.62
C PRO A 430 -15.11 -5.81 -2.13
N SER A 431 -16.23 -6.52 -2.04
CA SER A 431 -17.55 -6.00 -2.41
C SER A 431 -18.23 -5.22 -1.29
N ASN A 432 -17.76 -5.37 -0.05
CA ASN A 432 -18.35 -4.71 1.11
C ASN A 432 -17.61 -3.43 1.46
N VAL A 433 -18.20 -2.28 1.14
CA VAL A 433 -17.60 -0.96 1.39
C VAL A 433 -17.49 -0.58 2.86
N LYS A 434 -18.09 -1.36 3.78
CA LYS A 434 -17.97 -1.17 5.23
C LYS A 434 -16.67 -1.77 5.76
N PRO A 435 -16.06 -1.18 6.81
CA PRO A 435 -14.82 -1.67 7.39
C PRO A 435 -15.08 -2.92 8.25
N VAL A 436 -15.23 -4.07 7.59
CA VAL A 436 -15.45 -5.37 8.22
C VAL A 436 -14.30 -6.31 7.87
N ILE A 437 -13.70 -6.93 8.88
CA ILE A 437 -12.62 -7.90 8.74
C ILE A 437 -13.10 -9.23 9.28
N TYR A 438 -13.07 -10.27 8.46
CA TYR A 438 -13.30 -11.64 8.90
C TYR A 438 -11.95 -12.24 9.31
N VAL A 439 -11.86 -12.77 10.52
CA VAL A 439 -10.59 -13.24 11.08
C VAL A 439 -10.71 -14.70 11.47
N TYR A 440 -9.82 -15.52 10.94
CA TYR A 440 -9.60 -16.87 11.42
C TYR A 440 -8.34 -16.89 12.29
N THR A 441 -8.49 -17.31 13.54
CA THR A 441 -7.35 -17.50 14.46
C THR A 441 -6.87 -18.94 14.36
N LEU A 442 -5.59 -19.11 14.07
CA LEU A 442 -4.99 -20.43 13.96
C LEU A 442 -4.93 -21.08 15.35
N PRO A 443 -5.40 -22.34 15.50
CA PRO A 443 -5.39 -23.04 16.78
C PRO A 443 -3.97 -23.33 17.26
N THR A 444 -3.06 -23.58 16.32
CA THR A 444 -1.63 -23.80 16.55
C THR A 444 -0.83 -22.88 15.63
N PRO A 445 0.32 -22.33 16.09
CA PRO A 445 1.19 -21.55 15.22
C PRO A 445 1.71 -22.42 14.08
N VAL A 446 1.54 -21.96 12.85
CA VAL A 446 2.07 -22.59 11.63
C VAL A 446 3.16 -21.72 11.01
N ILE A 447 3.86 -22.23 10.01
CA ILE A 447 4.92 -21.51 9.30
C ILE A 447 4.35 -20.21 8.73
N GLY A 448 4.96 -19.09 9.14
CA GLY A 448 4.61 -17.77 8.64
C GLY A 448 5.10 -17.55 7.20
N ILE A 449 4.39 -16.69 6.47
CA ILE A 449 4.71 -16.25 5.10
C ILE A 449 6.20 -15.85 4.95
N SER A 450 6.77 -15.20 5.97
CA SER A 450 8.16 -14.71 5.97
C SER A 450 9.24 -15.79 6.06
N ARG A 451 8.87 -17.02 6.43
CA ARG A 451 9.80 -18.16 6.50
C ARG A 451 9.71 -19.07 5.30
N VAL A 452 8.66 -18.96 4.49
CA VAL A 452 8.41 -19.83 3.34
C VAL A 452 9.60 -19.89 2.39
N GLU A 453 10.23 -18.76 2.09
CA GLU A 453 11.44 -18.71 1.26
C GLU A 453 12.57 -19.61 1.80
N SER A 454 12.76 -19.66 3.12
CA SER A 454 13.80 -20.50 3.73
C SER A 454 13.54 -21.98 3.52
N TYR A 455 12.27 -22.42 3.61
CA TYR A 455 11.90 -23.82 3.37
C TYR A 455 12.11 -24.22 1.92
N VAL A 456 11.73 -23.36 0.97
CA VAL A 456 11.97 -23.60 -0.46
C VAL A 456 13.47 -23.68 -0.76
N LYS A 457 14.27 -22.75 -0.21
CA LYS A 457 15.74 -22.73 -0.36
C LYS A 457 16.40 -23.97 0.21
N GLN A 458 15.94 -24.42 1.37
CA GLN A 458 16.46 -25.62 2.02
C GLN A 458 16.10 -26.89 1.24
N HIS A 459 14.92 -26.94 0.62
CA HIS A 459 14.50 -28.08 -0.20
C HIS A 459 15.29 -28.16 -1.52
N TYR A 460 15.66 -27.01 -2.10
CA TYR A 460 16.47 -26.94 -3.32
C TYR A 460 17.83 -26.27 -3.10
N PRO A 461 18.76 -26.91 -2.35
CA PRO A 461 20.05 -26.29 -1.99
C PRO A 461 21.04 -26.20 -3.17
N LEU A 462 20.78 -26.91 -4.26
CA LEU A 462 21.63 -26.94 -5.45
C LEU A 462 21.30 -25.85 -6.47
N LEU A 463 20.19 -25.14 -6.29
CA LEU A 463 19.84 -24.01 -7.17
C LEU A 463 20.66 -22.77 -6.82
N ASP A 464 21.00 -21.98 -7.83
CA ASP A 464 21.67 -20.70 -7.65
C ASP A 464 20.66 -19.62 -7.21
N TRP A 465 20.50 -19.50 -5.90
CA TRP A 465 19.61 -18.52 -5.28
C TRP A 465 20.07 -17.06 -5.44
N ASP A 466 21.27 -16.80 -5.97
CA ASP A 466 21.66 -15.45 -6.36
C ASP A 466 21.02 -15.02 -7.68
N GLN A 467 20.51 -15.98 -8.47
CA GLN A 467 19.81 -15.73 -9.73
C GLN A 467 18.29 -15.97 -9.64
N LEU A 468 17.80 -16.43 -8.50
CA LEU A 468 16.40 -16.76 -8.28
C LEU A 468 15.79 -15.93 -7.16
N VAL A 469 14.50 -15.63 -7.29
CA VAL A 469 13.74 -14.91 -6.27
C VAL A 469 12.44 -15.65 -5.99
N VAL A 470 12.07 -15.71 -4.72
CA VAL A 470 10.78 -16.20 -4.25
C VAL A 470 9.79 -15.04 -4.27
N GLU A 471 8.70 -15.21 -5.01
CA GLU A 471 7.69 -14.17 -5.24
C GLU A 471 6.31 -14.67 -4.78
N GLU A 472 5.54 -13.73 -4.22
CA GLU A 472 4.12 -13.85 -3.87
C GLU A 472 3.72 -15.17 -3.16
N PRO A 473 4.32 -15.49 -1.99
CA PRO A 473 3.86 -16.62 -1.18
C PRO A 473 2.42 -16.37 -0.72
N ALA A 474 1.47 -17.02 -1.39
CA ALA A 474 0.04 -16.78 -1.23
C ALA A 474 -0.66 -18.04 -0.70
N LEU A 475 -1.74 -17.82 0.04
CA LEU A 475 -2.42 -18.88 0.76
C LEU A 475 -3.25 -19.78 -0.17
N VAL A 476 -3.12 -21.09 0.01
CA VAL A 476 -4.00 -22.10 -0.58
C VAL A 476 -4.56 -22.94 0.56
N ILE A 477 -5.88 -23.05 0.65
CA ILE A 477 -6.54 -23.91 1.63
C ILE A 477 -7.40 -24.91 0.87
N VAL A 478 -7.08 -26.19 1.04
CA VAL A 478 -7.80 -27.31 0.41
C VAL A 478 -7.99 -28.39 1.46
N ASN A 479 -9.24 -28.84 1.63
CA ASN A 479 -9.60 -29.88 2.61
C ASN A 479 -9.13 -29.55 4.05
N GLU A 480 -9.31 -28.30 4.48
CA GLU A 480 -8.86 -27.78 5.78
C GLU A 480 -7.33 -27.73 6.00
N THR A 481 -6.53 -28.23 5.04
CA THR A 481 -5.06 -28.11 5.09
C THR A 481 -4.59 -26.81 4.44
N MET A 482 -3.64 -26.16 5.09
CA MET A 482 -3.06 -24.90 4.64
C MET A 482 -1.72 -25.12 3.92
N TYR A 483 -1.60 -24.50 2.76
CA TYR A 483 -0.37 -24.45 1.98
C TYR A 483 -0.02 -23.03 1.59
N TRP A 484 1.27 -22.78 1.42
CA TRP A 484 1.81 -21.59 0.78
C TRP A 484 2.14 -21.93 -0.67
N LYS A 485 1.41 -21.33 -1.61
CA LYS A 485 1.78 -21.33 -3.03
C LYS A 485 2.85 -20.29 -3.24
N VAL A 486 3.98 -20.73 -3.79
CA VAL A 486 5.17 -19.93 -4.02
C VAL A 486 5.52 -19.98 -5.49
N SER A 487 5.77 -18.81 -6.08
CA SER A 487 6.32 -18.71 -7.43
C SER A 487 7.81 -18.42 -7.34
N VAL A 488 8.65 -19.24 -7.96
CA VAL A 488 10.08 -18.97 -8.07
C VAL A 488 10.40 -18.49 -9.47
N THR A 489 11.00 -17.30 -9.55
CA THR A 489 11.30 -16.64 -10.81
C THR A 489 12.79 -16.41 -10.93
N THR A 490 13.24 -16.09 -12.14
CA THR A 490 14.56 -15.48 -12.35
C THR A 490 14.64 -14.12 -11.63
N ARG A 491 15.86 -13.63 -11.36
CA ARG A 491 16.09 -12.37 -10.64
C ARG A 491 15.59 -11.14 -11.38
N ASP A 492 15.62 -11.18 -12.71
CA ASP A 492 15.01 -10.18 -13.59
C ASP A 492 13.49 -10.36 -13.73
N ARG A 493 12.95 -11.42 -13.14
CA ARG A 493 11.53 -11.79 -13.10
C ARG A 493 10.93 -12.05 -14.48
N GLY A 494 11.78 -12.33 -15.47
CA GLY A 494 11.37 -12.60 -16.85
C GLY A 494 10.78 -13.99 -17.05
N GLU A 495 11.15 -14.96 -16.23
CA GLU A 495 10.71 -16.35 -16.38
C GLU A 495 10.22 -16.93 -15.05
N LEU A 496 9.16 -17.74 -15.13
CA LEU A 496 8.69 -18.55 -14.02
C LEU A 496 9.41 -19.90 -14.07
N VAL A 497 10.27 -20.16 -13.11
CA VAL A 497 11.16 -21.34 -13.09
C VAL A 497 10.43 -22.56 -12.54
N PHE A 498 9.74 -22.39 -11.42
CA PHE A 498 8.86 -23.43 -10.86
C PHE A 498 7.82 -22.81 -9.92
N ILE A 499 6.79 -23.59 -9.63
CA ILE A 499 5.77 -23.27 -8.61
C ILE A 499 5.84 -24.34 -7.55
N ALA A 500 5.89 -23.94 -6.28
CA ALA A 500 5.92 -24.84 -5.14
C ALA A 500 4.71 -24.64 -4.23
N LEU A 501 4.23 -25.73 -3.63
CA LEU A 501 3.41 -25.72 -2.44
C LEU A 501 4.28 -26.08 -1.24
N VAL A 502 4.23 -25.24 -0.22
CA VAL A 502 4.82 -25.51 1.09
C VAL A 502 3.71 -25.76 2.08
N ASP A 503 3.66 -26.95 2.66
CA ASP A 503 2.74 -27.28 3.74
C ASP A 503 3.01 -26.38 4.96
N ALA A 504 1.99 -25.65 5.42
CA ALA A 504 2.19 -24.63 6.44
C ALA A 504 2.50 -25.24 7.82
N GLU A 505 2.08 -26.46 8.11
CA GLU A 505 2.32 -27.11 9.40
C GLU A 505 3.70 -27.77 9.44
N THR A 506 4.06 -28.49 8.37
CA THR A 506 5.25 -29.35 8.32
C THR A 506 6.43 -28.71 7.62
N GLY A 507 6.20 -27.73 6.74
CA GLY A 507 7.22 -27.14 5.87
C GLY A 507 7.63 -28.06 4.73
N TYR A 508 6.91 -29.15 4.50
CA TYR A 508 7.14 -30.04 3.36
C TYR A 508 6.87 -29.31 2.05
N VAL A 509 7.74 -29.49 1.06
CA VAL A 509 7.69 -28.76 -0.21
C VAL A 509 7.48 -29.74 -1.35
N VAL A 510 6.48 -29.45 -2.18
CA VAL A 510 6.22 -30.14 -3.46
C VAL A 510 6.18 -29.10 -4.56
N SER A 511 6.80 -29.35 -5.70
CA SER A 511 6.83 -28.38 -6.80
C SER A 511 6.47 -28.99 -8.15
N ILE A 512 6.17 -28.10 -9.09
CA ILE A 512 6.17 -28.39 -10.52
C ILE A 512 7.25 -27.54 -11.17
N ASP A 513 8.25 -28.21 -11.72
CA ASP A 513 9.33 -27.61 -12.48
C ASP A 513 8.89 -27.26 -13.90
N LEU A 514 8.98 -25.98 -14.27
CA LEU A 514 8.60 -25.44 -15.58
C LEU A 514 9.70 -25.60 -16.62
N SER A 515 10.95 -25.82 -16.20
CA SER A 515 12.08 -25.98 -17.12
C SER A 515 12.11 -27.36 -17.80
N SER A 516 11.54 -28.38 -17.16
CA SER A 516 11.41 -29.75 -17.70
C SER A 516 10.04 -30.06 -18.33
N TRP A 517 9.18 -29.03 -18.44
CA TRP A 517 7.75 -29.13 -18.75
C TRP A 517 7.43 -29.38 -20.24
N ASP A 518 8.40 -29.23 -21.14
CA ASP A 518 8.22 -29.31 -22.61
C ASP A 518 7.64 -30.65 -23.14
N VAL A 519 7.54 -31.71 -22.34
CA VAL A 519 7.26 -33.08 -22.85
C VAL A 519 5.85 -33.61 -22.55
N GLU A 520 5.15 -33.18 -21.49
CA GLU A 520 3.89 -33.84 -21.04
C GLU A 520 2.60 -33.04 -21.27
N LEU A 521 2.67 -31.74 -21.58
CA LEU A 521 1.51 -30.83 -21.44
C LEU A 521 1.07 -30.05 -22.68
N ALA A 522 1.69 -30.23 -23.84
CA ALA A 522 1.31 -29.54 -25.08
C ALA A 522 1.24 -28.00 -24.98
N GLY A 523 2.02 -27.38 -24.08
CA GLY A 523 2.37 -25.96 -24.15
C GLY A 523 1.55 -24.97 -23.32
N GLU A 524 0.61 -25.39 -22.46
CA GLU A 524 -0.11 -24.46 -21.57
C GLU A 524 -0.41 -25.10 -20.19
N LEU A 525 0.11 -24.47 -19.13
CA LEU A 525 -0.26 -24.73 -17.75
C LEU A 525 -1.39 -23.80 -17.35
N THR A 526 -2.49 -24.37 -16.86
CA THR A 526 -3.59 -23.60 -16.25
C THR A 526 -3.56 -23.69 -14.73
N ALA A 527 -4.10 -22.68 -14.05
CA ALA A 527 -4.30 -22.65 -12.60
C ALA A 527 -4.87 -23.97 -12.02
N GLU A 528 -5.92 -24.50 -12.65
CA GLU A 528 -6.61 -25.72 -12.21
C GLU A 528 -5.74 -26.96 -12.33
N ARG A 529 -5.00 -27.08 -13.43
CA ARG A 529 -4.10 -28.22 -13.66
C ARG A 529 -2.90 -28.18 -12.71
N ALA A 530 -2.35 -26.99 -12.44
CA ALA A 530 -1.27 -26.81 -11.47
C ALA A 530 -1.69 -27.27 -10.07
N LEU A 531 -2.88 -26.85 -9.62
CA LEU A 531 -3.42 -27.25 -8.32
C LEU A 531 -3.62 -28.76 -8.24
N ASP A 532 -4.28 -29.37 -9.24
CA ASP A 532 -4.54 -30.82 -9.26
C ASP A 532 -3.25 -31.64 -9.23
N MET A 533 -2.23 -31.24 -10.00
CA MET A 533 -0.94 -31.92 -10.03
C MET A 533 -0.22 -31.87 -8.67
N LEU A 534 -0.21 -30.70 -8.02
CA LEU A 534 0.50 -30.52 -6.76
C LEU A 534 -0.23 -31.19 -5.59
N VAL A 535 -1.56 -31.03 -5.50
CA VAL A 535 -2.34 -31.65 -4.42
C VAL A 535 -2.26 -33.17 -4.51
N LYS A 536 -2.35 -33.77 -5.72
CA LYS A 536 -2.17 -35.21 -5.90
C LYS A 536 -0.78 -35.68 -5.48
N ARG A 537 0.28 -34.94 -5.82
CA ARG A 537 1.66 -35.27 -5.41
C ARG A 537 1.83 -35.22 -3.90
N VAL A 538 1.29 -34.18 -3.25
CA VAL A 538 1.32 -34.05 -1.78
C VAL A 538 0.69 -35.27 -1.11
N VAL A 539 -0.49 -35.73 -1.56
CA VAL A 539 -1.16 -36.91 -0.98
C VAL A 539 -0.30 -38.17 -1.14
N VAL A 540 0.24 -38.42 -2.33
CA VAL A 540 1.03 -39.64 -2.63
C VAL A 540 2.37 -39.64 -1.87
N GLU A 541 3.06 -38.51 -1.81
CA GLU A 541 4.36 -38.41 -1.12
C GLU A 541 4.20 -38.47 0.39
N TYR A 542 3.14 -37.87 0.94
CA TYR A 542 2.83 -37.98 2.37
C TYR A 542 2.53 -39.43 2.77
N GLU A 543 1.72 -40.16 1.99
CA GLU A 543 1.46 -41.58 2.22
C GLU A 543 2.75 -42.41 2.21
N ARG A 544 3.66 -42.17 1.25
CA ARG A 544 4.96 -42.86 1.21
C ARG A 544 5.82 -42.54 2.42
N ALA A 545 5.96 -41.26 2.78
CA ALA A 545 6.77 -40.86 3.93
C ALA A 545 6.22 -41.45 5.24
N PHE A 546 4.89 -41.46 5.41
CA PHE A 546 4.24 -42.11 6.54
C PHE A 546 4.50 -43.61 6.59
N ILE A 547 4.40 -44.30 5.44
CA ILE A 547 4.69 -45.74 5.33
C ILE A 547 6.15 -46.03 5.68
N GLU A 548 7.12 -45.25 5.16
CA GLU A 548 8.54 -45.43 5.45
C GLU A 548 8.88 -45.24 6.93
N VAL A 549 8.32 -44.20 7.56
CA VAL A 549 8.47 -43.98 9.01
C VAL A 549 7.84 -45.13 9.79
N ARG A 550 6.67 -45.60 9.37
CA ARG A 550 5.99 -46.74 10.01
C ARG A 550 6.79 -48.04 9.87
N ILE A 551 7.39 -48.29 8.70
CA ILE A 551 8.30 -49.43 8.47
C ILE A 551 9.47 -49.36 9.44
N ARG A 552 10.15 -48.21 9.53
CA ARG A 552 11.33 -48.04 10.40
C ARG A 552 10.99 -48.25 11.88
N TYR A 553 9.85 -47.73 12.33
CA TYR A 553 9.34 -47.97 13.69
C TYR A 553 9.06 -49.46 13.94
N LEU A 554 8.43 -50.15 12.98
CA LEU A 554 8.16 -51.59 13.08
C LEU A 554 9.45 -52.41 13.07
N GLU A 555 10.45 -52.03 12.28
CA GLU A 555 11.78 -52.67 12.26
C GLU A 555 12.50 -52.54 13.61
N GLU A 556 12.48 -51.36 14.23
CA GLU A 556 13.01 -51.16 15.58
C GLU A 556 12.27 -52.02 16.63
N HIS A 557 10.94 -52.04 16.60
CA HIS A 557 10.14 -52.87 17.52
C HIS A 557 10.38 -54.36 17.33
N ILE A 558 10.51 -54.84 16.08
CA ILE A 558 10.84 -56.23 15.79
C ILE A 558 12.23 -56.58 16.34
N LYS A 559 13.19 -55.67 16.22
CA LYS A 559 14.55 -55.87 16.74
C LYS A 559 14.57 -55.95 18.26
N GLU A 560 13.79 -55.11 18.94
CA GLU A 560 13.62 -55.13 20.39
C GLU A 560 12.96 -56.44 20.86
N LEU A 561 11.87 -56.87 20.21
CA LEU A 561 11.20 -58.14 20.51
C LEU A 561 12.11 -59.35 20.33
N LYS A 562 12.95 -59.37 19.29
CA LYS A 562 13.95 -60.42 19.09
C LYS A 562 14.95 -60.47 20.25
N SER A 563 15.46 -59.32 20.69
CA SER A 563 16.37 -59.25 21.83
C SER A 563 15.74 -59.79 23.12
N ILE A 564 14.45 -59.54 23.34
CA ILE A 564 13.71 -60.07 24.50
C ILE A 564 13.55 -61.59 24.39
N LEU A 565 13.20 -62.10 23.20
CA LEU A 565 13.09 -63.52 22.93
C LEU A 565 14.42 -64.26 23.17
N ASP A 566 15.53 -63.71 22.68
CA ASP A 566 16.86 -64.29 22.88
C ASP A 566 17.24 -64.35 24.37
N GLN A 567 16.87 -63.32 25.16
CA GLN A 567 17.05 -63.33 26.61
C GLN A 567 16.23 -64.44 27.29
N LEU A 568 14.95 -64.57 26.92
CA LEU A 568 14.07 -65.60 27.48
C LEU A 568 14.54 -67.02 27.11
N GLU A 569 15.03 -67.23 25.89
CA GLU A 569 15.62 -68.51 25.48
C GLU A 569 16.88 -68.83 26.29
N SER A 570 17.76 -67.85 26.50
CA SER A 570 18.94 -68.00 27.34
C SER A 570 18.59 -68.35 28.79
N GLU A 571 17.58 -67.69 29.35
CA GLU A 571 17.10 -67.96 30.70
C GLU A 571 16.46 -69.35 30.82
N LEU A 572 15.68 -69.76 29.82
CA LEU A 572 15.11 -71.10 29.73
C LEU A 572 16.18 -72.19 29.68
N GLU A 573 17.25 -72.01 28.89
CA GLU A 573 18.35 -72.97 28.84
C GLU A 573 19.15 -73.01 30.15
N ASP A 574 19.36 -71.88 30.81
CA ASP A 574 20.00 -71.87 32.13
C ASP A 574 19.15 -72.62 33.17
N LEU A 575 17.83 -72.43 33.15
CA LEU A 575 16.89 -73.17 34.00
C LEU A 575 16.89 -74.67 33.68
N LYS A 576 16.89 -75.06 32.39
CA LYS A 576 17.00 -76.48 31.99
C LYS A 576 18.32 -77.11 32.44
N ARG A 577 19.43 -76.36 32.39
CA ARG A 577 20.74 -76.81 32.89
C ARG A 577 20.74 -77.04 34.39
N ARG A 578 20.04 -76.20 35.17
CA ARG A 578 19.90 -76.35 36.62
C ARG A 578 18.99 -77.51 37.05
N LEU A 579 18.15 -77.99 36.13
CA LEU A 579 17.21 -79.10 36.35
C LEU A 579 17.83 -80.49 36.06
N LYS A 580 18.97 -80.53 35.38
CA LYS A 580 19.82 -81.72 35.20
C LYS A 580 20.86 -81.77 36.32
#